data_AF-A0A009ST35-F1
#
_entry.id   AF-A0A009ST35-F1
#
_cell.length_a   1.000
_cell.length_b   1.000
_cell.length_c   1.000
_cell.angle_alpha   90.00
_cell.angle_beta   90.00
_cell.angle_gamma   90.00
#
_symmetry.space_group_name_H-M   'P 1'
#
loop_
_entity.id
_entity.type
_entity.pdbx_description
1 polymer ?
#
loop_
_entity_poly.entity_id
_entity_poly.type
_entity_poly.pdbx_seq_one_letter_code
_entity_poly.pdbx_strand_id
1 'polypeptide(L)'
;MYKTLTTSLLVTCLGLSGCATSILSTALPNETTEVQTTILKTDQIIALGQAIKNQQEQGVVFIGQDFNYLMTEGSSEFLNIIKNIPVNQRTLIIPSPLLLEMDDPTHFHGELKFQYNIPASKLSDQQKENLKNLGFKNHFMVMENQTQLLYPYAIIRFKGQIYQTSPTLKVQQTIPTPYPIALQQKDEITKKHPFKRVTRMALYPLAMAFDIVTVAPSLILSDLRGDFTK
;
A
#
# COMPACT_ATOMS: atom_id res chain seq x y z
N MET A 1 -27.70 -46.95 -70.18
CA MET A 1 -29.06 -47.40 -69.78
C MET A 1 -29.04 -47.76 -68.30
N TYR A 2 -30.14 -47.47 -67.58
CA TYR A 2 -30.40 -47.52 -66.11
C TYR A 2 -29.76 -46.38 -65.29
N LYS A 3 -30.42 -45.28 -64.89
CA LYS A 3 -31.67 -45.01 -64.12
C LYS A 3 -31.67 -45.57 -62.68
N THR A 4 -31.70 -44.64 -61.70
CA THR A 4 -32.38 -44.57 -60.36
C THR A 4 -31.44 -43.83 -59.39
N LEU A 5 -31.64 -42.54 -59.06
CA LEU A 5 -32.63 -41.92 -58.15
C LEU A 5 -32.74 -42.59 -56.77
N THR A 6 -32.60 -41.75 -55.73
CA THR A 6 -33.04 -41.89 -54.32
C THR A 6 -32.06 -42.53 -53.31
N THR A 7 -31.36 -41.68 -52.54
CA THR A 7 -30.85 -41.91 -51.16
C THR A 7 -30.62 -40.51 -50.58
N SER A 8 -31.47 -39.98 -49.71
CA SER A 8 -31.72 -40.28 -48.30
C SER A 8 -31.30 -39.06 -47.47
N LEU A 9 -32.33 -38.27 -47.15
CA LEU A 9 -32.37 -37.15 -46.22
C LEU A 9 -32.05 -37.65 -44.80
N LEU A 10 -30.89 -37.31 -44.20
CA LEU A 10 -30.66 -37.30 -42.74
C LEU A 10 -29.23 -36.86 -42.39
N VAL A 11 -28.89 -35.59 -42.63
CA VAL A 11 -27.67 -34.98 -42.04
C VAL A 11 -28.03 -33.57 -41.57
N THR A 12 -28.73 -33.46 -40.45
CA THR A 12 -28.86 -32.19 -39.70
C THR A 12 -29.45 -32.49 -38.33
N CYS A 13 -28.66 -32.98 -37.37
CA CYS A 13 -29.06 -32.92 -35.94
C CYS A 13 -27.94 -33.11 -34.89
N LEU A 14 -26.64 -33.16 -35.23
CA LEU A 14 -25.60 -33.45 -34.22
C LEU A 14 -24.58 -32.32 -33.95
N GLY A 15 -24.90 -31.06 -34.28
CA GLY A 15 -23.96 -29.93 -34.07
C GLY A 15 -24.32 -28.92 -32.99
N LEU A 16 -25.51 -28.97 -32.38
CA LEU A 16 -26.05 -27.87 -31.57
C LEU A 16 -25.78 -27.96 -30.05
N SER A 17 -24.95 -28.90 -29.57
CA SER A 17 -24.60 -29.00 -28.15
C SER A 17 -23.48 -28.03 -27.69
N GLY A 18 -22.98 -27.18 -28.59
CA GLY A 18 -21.85 -26.28 -28.29
C GLY A 18 -22.16 -25.02 -27.47
N CYS A 19 -23.42 -24.60 -27.37
CA CYS A 19 -23.77 -23.32 -26.72
C CYS A 19 -24.27 -23.43 -25.28
N ALA A 20 -24.73 -24.60 -24.84
CA ALA A 20 -25.22 -24.76 -23.46
C ALA A 20 -24.07 -24.95 -22.45
N THR A 21 -23.00 -25.64 -22.85
CA THR A 21 -21.84 -25.93 -21.99
C THR A 21 -21.01 -24.68 -21.68
N SER A 22 -20.91 -23.73 -22.62
CA SER A 22 -20.21 -22.46 -22.42
C SER A 22 -20.99 -21.49 -21.51
N ILE A 23 -22.32 -21.54 -21.54
CA ILE A 23 -23.17 -20.76 -20.64
C ILE A 23 -23.11 -21.33 -19.21
N LEU A 24 -22.99 -22.65 -19.05
CA LEU A 24 -22.84 -23.25 -17.72
C LEU A 24 -21.45 -22.98 -17.10
N SER A 25 -20.37 -22.97 -17.88
CA SER A 25 -19.01 -22.65 -17.39
C SER A 25 -18.81 -21.18 -17.03
N THR A 26 -19.63 -20.29 -17.58
CA THR A 26 -19.66 -18.86 -17.20
C THR A 26 -20.58 -18.61 -16.00
N ALA A 27 -21.65 -19.39 -15.85
CA ALA A 27 -22.55 -19.33 -14.69
C ALA A 27 -21.97 -20.00 -13.43
N LEU A 28 -21.06 -20.96 -13.59
CA LEU A 28 -20.33 -21.66 -12.53
C LEU A 28 -18.83 -21.56 -12.82
N PRO A 29 -18.14 -20.51 -12.37
CA PRO A 29 -16.70 -20.40 -12.59
C PRO A 29 -16.00 -21.62 -11.95
N ASN A 30 -15.22 -22.36 -12.76
CA ASN A 30 -14.48 -23.56 -12.33
C ASN A 30 -13.44 -23.27 -11.23
N GLU A 31 -13.14 -21.99 -11.01
CA GLU A 31 -12.11 -21.49 -10.12
C GLU A 31 -12.66 -20.29 -9.37
N THR A 32 -12.57 -20.31 -8.04
CA THR A 32 -12.82 -19.13 -7.21
C THR A 32 -11.49 -18.66 -6.66
N THR A 33 -11.07 -17.45 -7.03
CA THR A 33 -9.91 -16.80 -6.42
C THR A 33 -10.39 -15.95 -5.25
N GLU A 34 -9.90 -16.25 -4.06
CA GLU A 34 -10.15 -15.53 -2.83
C GLU A 34 -8.86 -14.83 -2.40
N VAL A 35 -8.92 -13.51 -2.18
CA VAL A 35 -7.78 -12.77 -1.63
C VAL A 35 -7.85 -12.84 -0.11
N GLN A 36 -6.89 -13.51 0.51
CA GLN A 36 -6.76 -13.57 1.96
C GLN A 36 -5.64 -12.62 2.42
N THR A 37 -5.96 -11.71 3.34
CA THR A 37 -4.94 -10.86 3.99
C THR A 37 -4.56 -11.44 5.34
N THR A 38 -3.26 -11.62 5.58
CA THR A 38 -2.72 -12.13 6.85
C THR A 38 -1.78 -11.10 7.47
N ILE A 39 -1.94 -10.82 8.77
CA ILE A 39 -0.97 -10.02 9.53
C ILE A 39 0.21 -10.93 9.91
N LEU A 40 1.40 -10.57 9.45
CA LEU A 40 2.65 -11.28 9.71
C LEU A 40 3.27 -10.86 11.05
N LYS A 41 3.22 -9.56 11.36
CA LYS A 41 3.85 -8.96 12.53
C LYS A 41 3.22 -7.61 12.85
N THR A 42 3.15 -7.27 14.13
CA THR A 42 2.87 -5.93 14.62
C THR A 42 4.11 -5.33 15.27
N ASP A 43 4.25 -4.02 15.15
CA ASP A 43 5.33 -3.22 15.76
C ASP A 43 4.75 -1.83 16.10
N GLN A 44 5.56 -0.94 16.67
CA GLN A 44 5.21 0.43 16.99
C GLN A 44 6.31 1.37 16.52
N ILE A 45 5.95 2.36 15.72
CA ILE A 45 6.84 3.48 15.36
C ILE A 45 7.01 4.34 16.61
N ILE A 46 8.25 4.47 17.07
CA ILE A 46 8.62 5.26 18.26
C ILE A 46 9.33 6.56 17.89
N ALA A 47 9.84 6.69 16.67
CA ALA A 47 10.48 7.92 16.19
C ALA A 47 10.51 8.02 14.66
N LEU A 48 10.78 9.23 14.17
CA LEU A 48 11.12 9.49 12.77
C LEU A 48 12.58 9.84 12.64
N GLY A 49 13.25 9.27 11.65
CA GLY A 49 14.60 9.65 11.28
C GLY A 49 14.74 9.91 9.78
N GLN A 50 15.92 10.37 9.43
CA GLN A 50 16.39 10.45 8.06
C GLN A 50 17.66 9.61 7.90
N ALA A 51 17.64 8.70 6.95
CA ALA A 51 18.79 7.87 6.64
C ALA A 51 19.81 8.65 5.81
N ILE A 52 21.08 8.57 6.19
CA ILE A 52 22.21 9.13 5.44
C ILE A 52 23.23 8.04 5.17
N LYS A 53 23.66 7.92 3.92
CA LYS A 53 24.74 7.02 3.49
C LYS A 53 25.70 7.82 2.65
N ASN A 54 27.00 7.75 2.96
CA ASN A 54 28.05 8.50 2.24
C ASN A 54 27.73 10.00 2.12
N GLN A 55 27.24 10.61 3.20
CA GLN A 55 26.82 12.04 3.26
C GLN A 55 25.63 12.40 2.34
N GLN A 56 24.96 11.41 1.75
CA GLN A 56 23.76 11.61 0.94
C GLN A 56 22.52 11.10 1.67
N GLU A 57 21.48 11.94 1.71
CA GLU A 57 20.16 11.57 2.21
C GLU A 57 19.62 10.39 1.39
N GLN A 58 19.28 9.29 2.06
CA GLN A 58 18.73 8.08 1.45
C GLN A 58 17.20 8.05 1.51
N GLY A 59 16.61 8.71 2.51
CA GLY A 59 15.16 8.76 2.67
C GLY A 59 14.73 8.88 4.13
N VAL A 60 13.41 8.82 4.31
CA VAL A 60 12.75 8.86 5.62
C VAL A 60 12.80 7.47 6.23
N VAL A 61 12.99 7.38 7.55
CA VAL A 61 12.96 6.13 8.29
C VAL A 61 11.91 6.22 9.39
N PHE A 62 10.97 5.28 9.40
CA PHE A 62 10.17 5.02 10.59
C PHE A 62 10.98 4.12 11.52
N ILE A 63 11.32 4.64 12.69
CA ILE A 63 12.07 3.90 13.71
C ILE A 63 11.04 3.16 14.56
N GLY A 64 10.95 1.85 14.39
CA GLY A 64 10.09 0.98 15.17
C GLY A 64 10.78 0.41 16.41
N GLN A 65 9.99 -0.21 17.27
CA GLN A 65 10.48 -0.88 18.46
C GLN A 65 11.27 -2.15 18.10
N ASP A 66 10.78 -2.93 17.13
CA ASP A 66 11.44 -4.15 16.66
C ASP A 66 12.24 -3.92 15.37
N PHE A 67 11.68 -3.15 14.43
CA PHE A 67 12.26 -2.91 13.11
C PHE A 67 12.32 -1.44 12.71
N ASN A 68 13.26 -1.09 11.83
CA ASN A 68 13.31 0.18 11.12
C ASN A 68 12.76 0.01 9.71
N TYR A 69 11.94 0.97 9.26
CA TYR A 69 11.30 0.96 7.96
C TYR A 69 11.83 2.13 7.13
N LEU A 70 12.80 1.86 6.25
CA LEU A 70 13.36 2.87 5.35
C LEU A 70 12.46 3.03 4.14
N MET A 71 12.00 4.26 3.89
CA MET A 71 11.29 4.63 2.68
C MET A 71 12.28 4.88 1.54
N THR A 72 12.32 3.96 0.57
CA THR A 72 13.22 4.01 -0.60
C THR A 72 12.58 4.71 -1.80
N GLU A 73 11.25 4.66 -1.93
CA GLU A 73 10.45 5.43 -2.88
C GLU A 73 9.37 6.21 -2.12
N GLY A 74 9.01 7.43 -2.53
CA GLY A 74 8.00 8.26 -1.86
C GLY A 74 8.55 9.20 -0.77
N SER A 75 9.84 9.07 -0.42
CA SER A 75 10.47 9.81 0.66
C SER A 75 10.65 11.28 0.34
N SER A 76 10.94 11.63 -0.91
CA SER A 76 11.05 13.02 -1.35
C SER A 76 9.70 13.72 -1.31
N GLU A 77 8.61 13.07 -1.74
CA GLU A 77 7.26 13.60 -1.66
C GLU A 77 6.84 13.83 -0.20
N PHE A 78 7.11 12.86 0.68
CA PHE A 78 6.88 13.00 2.12
C PHE A 78 7.65 14.18 2.69
N LEU A 79 8.95 14.25 2.44
CA LEU A 79 9.81 15.35 2.90
C LEU A 79 9.35 16.71 2.36
N ASN A 80 8.92 16.76 1.10
CA ASN A 80 8.47 17.99 0.46
C ASN A 80 7.18 18.51 1.12
N ILE A 81 6.22 17.63 1.42
CA ILE A 81 5.02 18.00 2.17
C ILE A 81 5.41 18.45 3.59
N ILE A 82 6.25 17.67 4.30
CA ILE A 82 6.50 17.97 5.71
C ILE A 82 7.27 19.28 5.92
N LYS A 83 8.17 19.62 4.99
CA LYS A 83 9.01 20.83 5.00
C LYS A 83 8.24 22.09 4.56
N ASN A 84 7.35 21.98 3.57
CA ASN A 84 6.69 23.15 2.97
C ASN A 84 5.31 23.47 3.55
N ILE A 85 4.66 22.51 4.20
CA ILE A 85 3.38 22.75 4.87
C ILE A 85 3.62 22.85 6.39
N PRO A 86 3.13 23.87 7.09
CA PRO A 86 3.19 23.91 8.56
C PRO A 86 2.38 22.77 9.19
N VAL A 87 2.84 22.23 10.32
CA VAL A 87 2.17 21.11 11.03
C VAL A 87 0.71 21.42 11.37
N ASN A 88 0.39 22.66 11.78
CA ASN A 88 -0.98 23.08 12.09
C ASN A 88 -1.90 23.22 10.86
N GLN A 89 -1.33 23.22 9.65
CA GLN A 89 -2.07 23.31 8.40
C GLN A 89 -2.25 21.96 7.70
N ARG A 90 -1.68 20.88 8.23
CA ARG A 90 -1.86 19.53 7.69
C ARG A 90 -2.34 18.55 8.75
N THR A 91 -2.97 17.48 8.29
CA THR A 91 -3.26 16.31 9.09
C THR A 91 -2.77 15.09 8.34
N LEU A 92 -1.97 14.26 8.99
CA LEU A 92 -1.57 12.96 8.46
C LEU A 92 -2.65 11.93 8.83
N ILE A 93 -3.41 11.49 7.84
CA ILE A 93 -4.49 10.53 7.97
C ILE A 93 -3.93 9.16 7.63
N ILE A 94 -3.68 8.34 8.65
CA ILE A 94 -3.22 6.97 8.46
C ILE A 94 -4.19 6.06 9.20
N PRO A 95 -4.54 4.88 8.65
CA PRO A 95 -5.17 3.83 9.44
C PRO A 95 -4.32 3.51 10.67
N SER A 96 -4.95 3.19 11.80
CA SER A 96 -4.26 2.68 12.98
C SER A 96 -4.64 1.21 13.13
N PRO A 97 -3.73 0.26 12.85
CA PRO A 97 -2.30 0.42 12.52
C PRO A 97 -2.02 0.90 11.09
N LEU A 98 -0.84 1.50 10.87
CA LEU A 98 -0.29 1.71 9.53
C LEU A 98 -0.08 0.33 8.89
N LEU A 99 -0.70 0.08 7.74
CA LEU A 99 -0.58 -1.19 7.05
C LEU A 99 0.56 -1.11 6.03
N LEU A 100 1.55 -1.98 6.18
CA LEU A 100 2.60 -2.20 5.20
C LEU A 100 2.40 -3.59 4.58
N GLU A 101 2.24 -3.64 3.27
CA GLU A 101 2.11 -4.88 2.54
C GLU A 101 3.50 -5.35 2.08
N MET A 102 3.85 -6.58 2.42
CA MET A 102 5.15 -7.16 2.11
C MET A 102 5.17 -7.64 0.65
N ASP A 103 6.13 -7.14 -0.12
CA ASP A 103 6.42 -7.59 -1.49
C ASP A 103 7.33 -8.83 -1.47
N ASP A 104 8.25 -8.87 -0.50
CA ASP A 104 9.14 -10.00 -0.19
C ASP A 104 9.56 -9.92 1.30
N PRO A 105 10.44 -10.80 1.83
CA PRO A 105 10.78 -10.77 3.26
C PRO A 105 11.38 -9.46 3.79
N THR A 106 11.91 -8.60 2.91
CA THR A 106 12.60 -7.36 3.28
C THR A 106 12.01 -6.10 2.66
N HIS A 107 11.24 -6.23 1.57
CA HIS A 107 10.63 -5.09 0.89
C HIS A 107 9.13 -5.02 1.15
N PHE A 108 8.64 -3.80 1.28
CA PHE A 108 7.23 -3.53 1.50
C PHE A 108 6.78 -2.31 0.72
N HIS A 109 5.46 -2.16 0.61
CA HIS A 109 4.83 -0.93 0.18
C HIS A 109 3.70 -0.50 1.11
N GLY A 110 3.35 0.78 1.06
CA GLY A 110 2.32 1.36 1.89
C GLY A 110 1.74 2.65 1.30
N GLU A 111 0.75 3.19 2.00
CA GLU A 111 0.09 4.44 1.63
C GLU A 111 -0.02 5.38 2.84
N LEU A 112 0.39 6.63 2.64
CA LEU A 112 0.19 7.73 3.58
C LEU A 112 -0.70 8.78 2.92
N LYS A 113 -1.53 9.43 3.71
CA LYS A 113 -2.45 10.43 3.20
C LYS A 113 -2.36 11.70 4.03
N PHE A 114 -2.14 12.81 3.35
CA PHE A 114 -2.09 14.14 3.97
C PHE A 114 -3.33 14.93 3.57
N GLN A 115 -4.06 15.45 4.54
CA GLN A 115 -5.09 16.44 4.35
C GLN A 115 -4.52 17.84 4.63
N TYR A 116 -4.90 18.82 3.82
CA TYR A 116 -4.69 20.22 4.12
C TYR A 116 -5.88 20.74 4.92
N ASN A 117 -5.64 21.39 6.06
CA ASN A 117 -6.68 21.73 7.04
C ASN A 117 -7.49 22.98 6.67
N ILE A 118 -7.19 23.63 5.54
CA ILE A 118 -7.93 24.79 5.04
C ILE A 118 -8.73 24.35 3.80
N PRO A 119 -10.05 24.63 3.76
CA PRO A 119 -10.87 24.23 2.62
C PRO A 119 -10.50 25.02 1.37
N ALA A 120 -10.65 24.39 0.20
CA ALA A 120 -10.27 24.92 -1.11
C ALA A 120 -10.92 26.27 -1.44
N SER A 121 -12.13 26.53 -0.92
CA SER A 121 -12.85 27.79 -1.08
C SER A 121 -12.17 28.98 -0.38
N LYS A 122 -11.29 28.73 0.59
CA LYS A 122 -10.55 29.76 1.35
C LYS A 122 -9.10 29.93 0.88
N LEU A 123 -8.70 29.26 -0.19
CA LEU A 123 -7.34 29.32 -0.73
C LEU A 123 -7.23 30.33 -1.86
N SER A 124 -6.12 31.08 -1.87
CA SER A 124 -5.72 31.85 -3.04
C SER A 124 -5.30 30.94 -4.19
N ASP A 125 -5.30 31.45 -5.42
CA ASP A 125 -4.90 30.63 -6.58
C ASP A 125 -3.42 30.21 -6.51
N GLN A 126 -2.55 31.06 -5.95
CA GLN A 126 -1.17 30.69 -5.67
C GLN A 126 -1.07 29.54 -4.66
N GLN A 127 -1.89 29.54 -3.60
CA GLN A 127 -1.92 28.44 -2.63
C GLN A 127 -2.41 27.15 -3.27
N LYS A 128 -3.43 27.21 -4.13
CA LYS A 128 -3.93 26.02 -4.85
C LYS A 128 -2.85 25.43 -5.76
N GLU A 129 -2.13 26.27 -6.51
CA GLU A 129 -1.06 25.78 -7.40
C GLU A 129 0.12 25.22 -6.59
N ASN A 130 0.51 25.87 -5.49
CA ASN A 130 1.52 25.34 -4.57
C ASN A 130 1.13 23.96 -4.03
N LEU A 131 -0.11 23.80 -3.57
CA LEU A 131 -0.63 22.51 -3.08
C LEU A 131 -0.64 21.44 -4.17
N LYS A 132 -1.04 21.79 -5.39
CA LYS A 132 -1.04 20.88 -6.55
C LYS A 132 0.38 20.40 -6.88
N ASN A 133 1.38 21.28 -6.81
CA ASN A 133 2.80 20.94 -6.98
C ASN A 133 3.32 20.02 -5.86
N LEU A 134 2.73 20.11 -4.66
CA LEU A 134 2.99 19.20 -3.54
C LEU A 134 2.15 17.90 -3.60
N GLY A 135 1.37 17.68 -4.67
CA GLY A 135 0.60 16.45 -4.88
C GLY A 135 -0.83 16.46 -4.34
N PHE A 136 -1.33 17.58 -3.80
CA PHE A 136 -2.72 17.72 -3.34
C PHE A 136 -3.67 17.90 -4.53
N LYS A 137 -3.98 16.80 -5.21
CA LYS A 137 -4.79 16.78 -6.43
C LYS A 137 -6.24 16.38 -6.19
N ASN A 138 -6.55 15.86 -5.00
CA ASN A 138 -7.87 15.33 -4.67
C ASN A 138 -8.52 16.13 -3.53
N HIS A 139 -9.81 15.92 -3.29
CA HIS A 139 -10.57 16.63 -2.24
C HIS A 139 -11.48 15.67 -1.46
N PHE A 140 -11.56 15.84 -0.14
CA PHE A 140 -12.66 15.29 0.67
C PHE A 140 -13.77 16.32 0.79
N MET A 141 -15.00 15.83 0.73
CA MET A 141 -16.17 16.62 1.04
C MET A 141 -16.53 16.43 2.52
N VAL A 142 -16.70 17.53 3.23
CA VAL A 142 -17.20 17.57 4.61
C VAL A 142 -18.37 18.55 4.67
N MET A 143 -19.44 18.13 5.34
CA MET A 143 -20.57 19.01 5.64
C MET A 143 -20.31 19.72 6.97
N GLU A 144 -20.11 21.03 6.94
CA GLU A 144 -19.96 21.87 8.14
C GLU A 144 -21.04 22.94 8.15
N ASN A 145 -21.86 23.01 9.21
CA ASN A 145 -22.95 23.99 9.33
C ASN A 145 -23.83 24.07 8.06
N GLN A 146 -24.24 22.91 7.54
CA GLN A 146 -25.05 22.78 6.31
C GLN A 146 -24.36 23.28 5.03
N THR A 147 -23.07 23.61 5.09
CA THR A 147 -22.25 24.03 3.94
C THR A 147 -21.32 22.89 3.53
N GLN A 148 -21.22 22.65 2.23
CA GLN A 148 -20.28 21.70 1.68
C GLN A 148 -18.90 22.34 1.58
N LEU A 149 -17.91 21.80 2.28
CA LEU A 149 -16.52 22.21 2.20
C LEU A 149 -15.67 21.10 1.57
N LEU A 150 -14.73 21.52 0.72
CA LEU A 150 -13.79 20.63 0.04
C LEU A 150 -12.40 20.82 0.63
N TYR A 151 -11.85 19.79 1.26
CA TYR A 151 -10.51 19.81 1.84
C TYR A 151 -9.52 19.09 0.92
N PRO A 152 -8.46 19.77 0.41
CA PRO A 152 -7.47 19.14 -0.43
C PRO A 152 -6.74 18.02 0.29
N TYR A 153 -6.38 16.96 -0.43
CA TYR A 153 -5.52 15.91 0.08
C TYR A 153 -4.55 15.35 -0.95
N ALA A 154 -3.42 14.87 -0.46
CA ALA A 154 -2.39 14.15 -1.19
C ALA A 154 -2.32 12.70 -0.68
N ILE A 155 -2.01 11.78 -1.60
CA ILE A 155 -1.69 10.39 -1.28
C ILE A 155 -0.23 10.17 -1.68
N ILE A 156 0.58 9.70 -0.73
CA ILE A 156 1.92 9.21 -0.98
C ILE A 156 1.88 7.70 -0.92
N ARG A 157 2.06 7.06 -2.07
CA ARG A 157 2.37 5.64 -2.16
C ARG A 157 3.87 5.51 -2.07
N PHE A 158 4.33 4.64 -1.19
CA PHE A 158 5.74 4.50 -0.90
C PHE A 158 6.14 3.03 -0.89
N LYS A 159 7.41 2.80 -1.20
CA LYS A 159 8.05 1.51 -1.01
C LYS A 159 9.19 1.66 -0.03
N GLY A 160 9.57 0.56 0.59
CA GLY A 160 10.64 0.57 1.56
C GLY A 160 11.27 -0.78 1.81
N GLN A 161 12.29 -0.71 2.68
CA GLN A 161 13.05 -1.85 3.16
C GLN A 161 12.99 -1.92 4.69
N ILE A 162 12.84 -3.13 5.21
CA ILE A 162 12.80 -3.43 6.64
C ILE A 162 14.21 -3.83 7.11
N TYR A 163 14.66 -3.22 8.19
CA TYR A 163 15.91 -3.56 8.87
C TYR A 163 15.64 -3.87 10.33
N GLN A 164 16.39 -4.80 10.91
CA GLN A 164 16.32 -5.03 12.35
C GLN A 164 16.86 -3.82 13.12
N THR A 165 16.19 -3.44 14.21
CA THR A 165 16.68 -2.35 15.05
C THR A 165 17.95 -2.77 15.78
N SER A 166 19.03 -1.99 15.61
CA SER A 166 20.28 -2.22 16.34
C SER A 166 20.10 -1.81 17.81
N PRO A 167 20.54 -2.65 18.77
CA PRO A 167 20.56 -2.29 20.20
C PRO A 167 21.40 -1.04 20.50
N THR A 168 22.34 -0.68 19.60
CA THR A 168 23.23 0.47 19.76
C THR A 168 22.60 1.79 19.28
N LEU A 169 21.44 1.74 18.60
CA LEU A 169 20.74 2.93 18.14
C LEU A 169 20.14 3.68 19.34
N LYS A 170 20.83 4.72 19.80
CA LYS A 170 20.30 5.62 20.83
C LYS A 170 19.33 6.61 20.19
N VAL A 171 18.04 6.30 20.26
CA VAL A 171 16.97 7.24 19.89
C VAL A 171 16.98 8.39 20.89
N GLN A 172 17.42 9.58 20.45
CA GLN A 172 17.54 10.76 21.33
C GLN A 172 16.18 11.37 21.66
N GLN A 173 15.20 11.21 20.76
CA GLN A 173 13.85 11.76 20.90
C GLN A 173 12.83 10.78 20.32
N THR A 174 11.85 10.40 21.12
CA THR A 174 10.71 9.59 20.68
C THR A 174 9.50 10.48 20.44
N ILE A 175 8.58 10.03 19.59
CA ILE A 175 7.26 10.65 19.52
C ILE A 175 6.50 10.39 20.84
N PRO A 176 5.63 11.32 21.29
CA PRO A 176 4.93 11.19 22.57
C PRO A 176 4.05 9.94 22.66
N THR A 177 3.42 9.58 21.55
CA THR A 177 2.55 8.41 21.45
C THR A 177 3.05 7.53 20.30
N PRO A 178 3.58 6.33 20.58
CA PRO A 178 4.00 5.40 19.54
C PRO A 178 2.86 5.08 18.57
N TYR A 179 3.17 5.02 17.28
CA TYR A 179 2.18 4.76 16.25
C TYR A 179 2.18 3.29 15.85
N PRO A 180 1.07 2.55 15.97
CA PRO A 180 1.05 1.13 15.66
C PRO A 180 1.21 0.87 14.17
N ILE A 181 1.99 -0.15 13.81
CA ILE A 181 2.21 -0.60 12.44
C ILE A 181 2.01 -2.10 12.34
N ALA A 182 1.48 -2.57 11.21
CA ALA A 182 1.27 -3.98 10.94
C ALA A 182 1.82 -4.34 9.56
N LEU A 183 2.67 -5.37 9.54
CA LEU A 183 3.16 -6.00 8.34
C LEU A 183 2.13 -7.04 7.92
N GLN A 184 1.64 -6.94 6.68
CA GLN A 184 0.63 -7.83 6.13
C GLN A 184 1.09 -8.43 4.81
N GLN A 185 0.46 -9.53 4.43
CA GLN A 185 0.63 -10.17 3.14
C GLN A 185 -0.73 -10.50 2.56
N LYS A 186 -0.86 -10.34 1.24
CA LYS A 186 -2.03 -10.80 0.48
C LYS A 186 -1.69 -12.10 -0.24
N ASP A 187 -2.42 -13.15 0.10
CA ASP A 187 -2.37 -14.44 -0.58
C ASP A 187 -3.58 -14.54 -1.51
N GLU A 188 -3.36 -14.73 -2.81
CA GLU A 188 -4.42 -15.15 -3.72
C GLU A 188 -4.59 -16.67 -3.63
N ILE A 189 -5.75 -17.11 -3.14
CA ILE A 189 -6.10 -18.52 -3.02
C ILE A 189 -7.10 -18.86 -4.11
N THR A 190 -6.62 -19.47 -5.19
CA THR A 190 -7.49 -20.05 -6.21
C THR A 190 -7.91 -21.46 -5.82
N LYS A 191 -9.18 -21.63 -5.45
CA LYS A 191 -9.81 -22.94 -5.21
C LYS A 191 -10.35 -23.47 -6.54
N LYS A 192 -9.76 -24.56 -7.06
CA LYS A 192 -10.34 -25.38 -8.14
C LYS A 192 -11.05 -26.60 -7.54
N HIS A 193 -12.28 -26.91 -7.97
CA HIS A 193 -13.05 -28.07 -7.50
C HIS A 193 -12.52 -29.41 -8.08
N PRO A 194 -13.03 -30.58 -7.65
CA PRO A 194 -12.51 -31.45 -6.59
C PRO A 194 -11.20 -32.24 -6.90
N PHE A 195 -10.41 -31.87 -7.91
CA PHE A 195 -9.13 -32.55 -8.20
C PHE A 195 -7.95 -31.58 -8.32
N LYS A 196 -7.23 -31.44 -7.20
CA LYS A 196 -5.81 -31.05 -7.06
C LYS A 196 -5.43 -29.56 -6.94
N ARG A 197 -4.59 -29.37 -5.90
CA ARG A 197 -3.58 -28.34 -5.61
C ARG A 197 -4.07 -26.90 -5.43
N VAL A 198 -4.11 -26.50 -4.15
CA VAL A 198 -3.98 -25.11 -3.71
C VAL A 198 -2.58 -24.62 -4.12
N THR A 199 -2.49 -23.65 -5.01
CA THR A 199 -1.25 -22.90 -5.25
C THR A 199 -1.22 -21.78 -4.21
N ARG A 200 -0.40 -21.93 -3.18
CA ARG A 200 -0.16 -20.87 -2.18
C ARG A 200 1.12 -20.14 -2.57
N MET A 201 1.05 -18.86 -2.88
CA MET A 201 2.24 -18.03 -3.01
C MET A 201 2.67 -17.63 -1.59
N ALA A 202 3.18 -18.59 -0.82
CA ALA A 202 3.62 -18.36 0.55
C ALA A 202 4.99 -17.67 0.54
N LEU A 203 5.02 -16.36 0.74
CA LEU A 203 6.22 -15.74 1.29
C LEU A 203 6.36 -16.20 2.75
N TYR A 204 7.53 -16.73 3.05
CA TYR A 204 7.88 -17.40 4.30
C TYR A 204 7.87 -16.43 5.50
N PRO A 205 7.86 -16.94 6.73
CA PRO A 205 7.88 -16.12 7.93
C PRO A 205 9.04 -15.14 7.88
N LEU A 206 8.79 -13.91 8.34
CA LEU A 206 9.76 -12.81 8.53
C LEU A 206 11.06 -13.24 9.26
N ALA A 207 11.11 -14.46 9.81
CA ALA A 207 12.15 -14.97 10.69
C ALA A 207 13.41 -15.54 10.01
N MET A 208 13.57 -15.57 8.68
CA MET A 208 14.71 -16.28 8.06
C MET A 208 15.51 -15.54 6.98
N ALA A 209 15.32 -14.24 6.75
CA ALA A 209 16.04 -13.52 5.69
C ALA A 209 16.61 -12.15 6.10
N PHE A 210 16.71 -11.85 7.39
CA PHE A 210 17.58 -10.75 7.85
C PHE A 210 19.04 -11.23 7.84
N ASP A 211 19.51 -11.73 6.70
CA ASP A 211 20.94 -11.80 6.46
C ASP A 211 21.42 -10.36 6.49
N ILE A 212 22.27 -10.08 7.47
CA ILE A 212 22.47 -8.76 8.02
C ILE A 212 23.00 -7.84 6.92
N VAL A 213 22.14 -7.05 6.28
CA VAL A 213 22.57 -5.85 5.55
C VAL A 213 22.92 -4.81 6.63
N THR A 214 24.10 -4.99 7.24
CA THR A 214 24.75 -4.07 8.18
C THR A 214 25.22 -2.79 7.51
N VAL A 215 24.59 -2.37 6.42
CA VAL A 215 24.75 -1.00 5.97
C VAL A 215 23.76 -0.20 6.78
N ALA A 216 24.08 0.05 8.05
CA ALA A 216 23.32 0.99 8.85
C ALA A 216 23.51 2.37 8.19
N PRO A 217 22.49 2.93 7.50
CA PRO A 217 22.56 4.34 7.21
C PRO A 217 22.74 5.06 8.55
N SER A 218 23.65 6.03 8.59
CA SER A 218 23.72 6.92 9.73
C SER A 218 22.38 7.63 9.81
N LEU A 219 21.58 7.30 10.82
CA LEU A 219 20.29 7.92 11.03
C LEU A 219 20.54 9.26 11.70
N ILE A 220 20.30 10.36 10.99
CA ILE A 220 20.11 11.65 11.64
C ILE A 220 18.65 11.72 12.02
N LEU A 221 18.40 11.74 13.32
CA LEU A 221 17.10 12.06 13.86
C LEU A 221 16.89 13.57 13.62
N SER A 222 16.31 13.93 12.49
CA SER A 222 15.77 15.28 12.33
C SER A 222 14.48 15.35 13.16
N ASP A 223 14.29 16.45 13.89
CA ASP A 223 13.00 16.84 14.48
C ASP A 223 12.03 17.17 13.33
N LEU A 224 11.75 16.15 12.49
CA LEU A 224 10.63 16.11 11.60
C LEU A 224 9.45 16.07 12.55
N ARG A 225 8.99 17.25 12.98
CA ARG A 225 7.71 17.46 13.64
C ARG A 225 6.58 17.07 12.68
N GLY A 226 6.58 15.82 12.26
CA GLY A 226 5.41 15.09 11.84
C GLY A 226 4.82 14.56 13.13
N ASP A 227 3.98 15.37 13.75
CA ASP A 227 3.11 14.89 14.82
C ASP A 227 2.20 13.81 14.19
N PHE A 228 2.53 12.53 14.42
CA PHE A 228 1.66 11.40 14.02
C PHE A 228 0.48 11.25 14.96
N THR A 229 0.56 11.91 16.10
CA THR A 229 -0.47 12.01 17.09
C THR A 229 -0.70 13.49 17.35
N LYS A 230 -1.83 13.81 17.96
CA LYS A 230 -1.85 15.03 18.75
C LYS A 230 -0.80 14.98 19.86
#